data_AF-A0A5R2MT14-F1
#
_entry.id   AF-A0A5R2MT14-F1
#
_cell.length_a   1.000
_cell.length_b   1.000
_cell.length_c   1.000
_cell.angle_alpha   90.00
_cell.angle_beta   90.00
_cell.angle_gamma   90.00
#
_symmetry.space_group_name_H-M   'P 1'
#
loop_
_entity.id
_entity.type
_entity.pdbx_description
1 polymer ?
#
loop_
_entity_poly.entity_id
_entity_poly.type
_entity_poly.pdbx_seq_one_letter_code
_entity_poly.pdbx_strand_id
1 'polypeptide(L)' 'QQTVEGLSVAAVSYYVVGLIGYVAKGASVFGHAFAPEVVTAASVPFAILLVWWGVRRVRRMHSEPAKHPGE' A
#
# COMPACT_ATOMS: atom_id res chain seq x y z
N GLN A 1 1.42 6.59 -19.53
CA GLN A 1 0.94 5.65 -18.48
C GLN A 1 1.43 5.98 -17.06
N GLN A 2 2.48 6.79 -16.86
CA GLN A 2 2.99 7.12 -15.51
C GLN A 2 1.97 7.84 -14.61
N THR A 3 1.00 8.56 -15.17
CA THR A 3 -0.04 9.29 -14.40
C THR A 3 -1.12 8.38 -13.81
N VAL A 4 -1.41 7.22 -14.43
CA VAL A 4 -2.41 6.27 -13.90
C VAL A 4 -1.81 5.31 -12.87
N GLU A 5 -0.51 5.05 -12.95
CA GLU A 5 0.18 4.19 -11.98
C GLU A 5 0.38 4.89 -10.62
N GLY A 6 0.70 6.19 -10.62
CA GLY A 6 0.78 6.97 -9.39
C GLY A 6 -0.57 7.07 -8.67
N LEU A 7 -1.67 7.16 -9.43
CA LEU A 7 -3.03 7.19 -8.91
C LEU A 7 -3.42 5.88 -8.21
N SER A 8 -3.02 4.73 -8.75
CA SER A 8 -3.27 3.42 -8.12
C SER A 8 -2.54 3.29 -6.78
N VAL A 9 -1.29 3.76 -6.68
CA VAL A 9 -0.54 3.74 -5.41
C VAL A 9 -1.23 4.60 -4.36
N ALA A 10 -1.69 5.81 -4.72
CA ALA A 10 -2.41 6.68 -3.80
C ALA A 10 -3.74 6.06 -3.33
N ALA A 11 -4.53 5.52 -4.26
CA ALA A 11 -5.82 4.88 -3.95
C ALA A 11 -5.64 3.66 -3.03
N VAL A 12 -4.73 2.75 -3.37
CA VAL A 12 -4.46 1.55 -2.56
C VAL A 12 -3.91 1.94 -1.18
N SER A 13 -3.02 2.92 -1.10
CA SER A 13 -2.48 3.39 0.19
C SER A 13 -3.57 3.96 1.09
N TYR A 14 -4.51 4.74 0.54
CA TYR A 14 -5.65 5.27 1.30
C TYR A 14 -6.51 4.15 1.90
N TYR A 15 -6.86 3.13 1.11
CA TYR A 15 -7.64 1.99 1.61
C TYR A 15 -6.89 1.21 2.70
N VAL A 16 -5.59 0.99 2.54
CA VAL A 16 -4.76 0.30 3.53
C VAL A 16 -4.72 1.08 4.84
N VAL A 17 -4.49 2.39 4.80
CA VAL A 17 -4.51 3.25 6.00
C VAL A 17 -5.88 3.22 6.68
N GLY A 18 -6.97 3.30 5.90
CA GLY A 18 -8.33 3.21 6.43
C GLY A 18 -8.60 1.89 7.15
N LEU A 19 -8.18 0.76 6.57
CA LEU A 19 -8.25 -0.57 7.18
C LEU A 19 -7.45 -0.64 8.49
N ILE A 20 -6.23 -0.12 8.51
CA ILE A 20 -5.41 -0.05 9.73
C ILE A 20 -6.10 0.81 10.78
N GLY A 21 -6.70 1.94 10.40
CA GLY A 21 -7.45 2.78 11.32
C GLY A 21 -8.66 2.08 11.95
N TYR A 22 -9.40 1.27 11.19
CA TYR A 22 -10.49 0.46 11.74
C TYR A 22 -9.99 -0.61 12.71
N VAL A 23 -8.88 -1.27 12.38
CA VAL A 23 -8.23 -2.25 13.27
C VAL A 23 -7.74 -1.56 14.55
N ALA A 24 -7.10 -0.40 14.44
CA ALA A 24 -6.61 0.37 15.59
C ALA A 24 -7.76 0.83 16.50
N LYS A 25 -8.87 1.30 15.92
CA LYS A 25 -10.09 1.63 16.67
C LYS A 25 -10.66 0.40 17.39
N GLY A 26 -10.78 -0.74 16.70
CA GLY A 26 -11.24 -1.99 17.33
C GLY A 26 -10.30 -2.47 18.45
N ALA A 27 -8.99 -2.36 18.24
CA ALA A 27 -7.97 -2.72 19.22
C ALA A 27 -8.00 -1.83 20.47
N SER A 28 -8.35 -0.55 20.33
CA SER A 28 -8.46 0.36 21.48
C SER A 28 -9.53 -0.02 22.49
N VAL A 29 -10.54 -0.79 22.07
CA VAL A 29 -11.58 -1.35 22.95
C VAL A 29 -10.98 -2.35 23.95
N PHE A 30 -9.84 -2.96 23.63
CA PHE A 30 -9.13 -3.91 24.49
C PHE A 30 -8.14 -3.23 25.46
N GLY A 31 -8.22 -1.92 25.65
CA GLY A 31 -7.48 -1.19 26.71
C GLY A 31 -6.01 -0.92 26.41
N HIS A 32 -5.60 -0.90 25.14
CA HIS A 32 -4.22 -0.58 24.77
C HIS A 32 -3.87 0.91 24.99
N ALA A 33 -2.63 1.17 25.41
CA ALA A 33 -2.10 2.50 25.78
C ALA A 33 -1.92 3.48 24.61
N PHE A 34 -2.15 3.07 23.37
CA PHE A 34 -1.91 3.89 22.19
C PHE A 34 -3.22 4.43 21.61
N ALA A 35 -3.28 5.75 21.44
CA ALA A 35 -4.39 6.42 20.76
C ALA A 35 -4.50 5.90 19.31
N PRO A 36 -5.68 5.45 18.84
CA PRO A 36 -5.89 4.98 17.47
C PRO A 36 -5.40 5.96 16.40
N GLU A 37 -5.49 7.26 16.67
CA GLU A 37 -5.06 8.33 15.81
C GLU A 37 -3.56 8.27 15.55
N VAL A 38 -2.75 7.95 16.58
CA VAL A 38 -1.29 7.84 16.47
C VAL A 38 -0.90 6.62 15.63
N VAL A 39 -1.56 5.49 15.85
CA VAL A 39 -1.33 4.26 15.06
C VAL A 39 -1.67 4.50 13.59
N THR A 40 -2.82 5.15 13.34
CA THR A 40 -3.28 5.48 11.99
C THR A 40 -2.30 6.45 11.32
N ALA A 41 -1.89 7.53 11.99
CA ALA A 41 -0.93 8.50 11.46
C ALA A 41 0.43 7.85 11.15
N ALA A 42 0.95 7.01 12.04
CA ALA A 42 2.21 6.29 11.85
C ALA A 42 2.14 5.28 10.69
N SER A 43 0.96 4.70 10.44
CA SER A 43 0.77 3.76 9.35
C SER A 43 0.76 4.41 7.96
N VAL A 44 0.50 5.71 7.84
CA VAL A 44 0.48 6.43 6.55
C VAL A 44 1.80 6.29 5.78
N PRO A 45 2.97 6.70 6.32
CA PRO A 45 4.24 6.58 5.60
C PRO A 45 4.61 5.11 5.33
N PHE A 46 4.28 4.20 6.26
CA PHE A 46 4.51 2.76 6.09
C PHE A 46 3.69 2.16 4.94
N ALA A 47 2.39 2.47 4.88
CA ALA A 47 1.49 1.99 3.83
C ALA A 47 1.95 2.49 2.46
N ILE A 48 2.30 3.77 2.34
CA ILE A 48 2.80 4.36 1.09
C ILE A 48 4.08 3.64 0.64
N LEU A 49 5.04 3.42 1.55
CA LEU A 49 6.29 2.72 1.25
C LEU A 49 6.05 1.27 0.81
N LEU A 50 5.21 0.53 1.53
CA LEU A 50 4.89 -0.87 1.22
C LEU A 50 4.19 -1.00 -0.13
N VAL A 51 3.16 -0.19 -0.39
CA VAL A 51 2.43 -0.21 -1.66
C VAL A 51 3.37 0.19 -2.79
N TRP A 52 4.14 1.27 -2.65
CA TRP A 52 5.12 1.69 -3.65
C TRP A 52 6.11 0.56 -3.98
N TRP A 53 6.67 -0.09 -2.95
CA TRP A 53 7.61 -1.19 -3.12
C TRP A 53 6.97 -2.41 -3.78
N GLY A 54 5.76 -2.79 -3.37
CA GLY A 54 5.00 -3.89 -3.94
C GLY A 54 4.70 -3.68 -5.42
N VAL A 55 4.17 -2.52 -5.80
CA VAL A 55 3.89 -2.22 -7.22
C VAL A 55 5.19 -2.14 -8.02
N ARG A 56 6.29 -1.59 -7.45
CA ARG A 56 7.62 -1.61 -8.09
C ARG A 56 8.17 -3.03 -8.27
N ARG A 57 7.90 -3.95 -7.34
CA ARG A 57 8.28 -5.36 -7.42
C ARG A 57 7.51 -6.07 -8.54
N VAL A 58 6.19 -5.92 -8.59
CA VAL A 58 5.31 -6.55 -9.58
C VAL A 58 5.68 -6.12 -11.01
N ARG A 59 5.93 -4.83 -11.24
CA ARG A 59 6.41 -4.33 -12.52
C ARG A 59 7.74 -4.94 -12.96
N ARG A 60 8.68 -5.11 -12.02
CA ARG A 60 9.97 -5.76 -12.31
C ARG A 60 9.83 -7.24 -12.63
N MET A 61 8.77 -7.90 -12.17
CA MET A 61 8.53 -9.32 -12.46
C MET A 61 7.84 -9.55 -13.81
N HIS A 62 7.02 -8.61 -14.29
CA HIS A 62 6.33 -8.71 -15.59
C HIS A 62 7.09 -8.10 -16.77
N SER A 63 8.37 -7.74 -16.57
CA SER A 63 9.28 -7.41 -17.68
C SER A 63 9.86 -8.71 -18.25
N GLU A 64 9.02 -9.59 -18.80
CA GLU A 64 9.53 -10.67 -19.65
C GLU A 64 9.97 -10.06 -20.99
N PRO A 65 11.19 -10.38 -21.47
CA PRO A 65 11.59 -9.98 -22.80
C PRO A 65 10.65 -10.65 -23.80
N ALA A 66 10.02 -9.84 -24.65
CA ALA A 66 9.26 -10.33 -25.79
C ALA A 66 10.16 -11.27 -26.60
N LYS A 67 9.98 -12.58 -26.40
CA LYS A 67 10.54 -13.57 -27.29
C LYS A 67 9.74 -13.43 -28.58
N HIS A 68 10.30 -12.70 -29.54
CA HIS A 68 9.92 -12.82 -30.95
C HIS A 68 10.20 -14.26 -31.36
N PRO A 69 9.20 -15.07 -31.73
CA PRO A 69 9.42 -16.14 -32.68
C PRO A 69 9.31 -15.46 -34.05
N GLY A 70 10.44 -15.17 -34.67
CA GLY A 70 10.45 -15.27 -36.12
C GLY A 70 10.18 -16.73 -36.45
N GLU A 71 9.13 -17.00 -37.22
CA GLU A 71 9.03 -17.92 -38.36
C GLU A 71 7.71 -17.64 -39.09
#